data_AF-A0A7K7Z4A9-F1
#
_entry.id   AF-A0A7K7Z4A9-F1
#
_cell.length_a   1.000
_cell.length_b   1.000
_cell.length_c   1.000
_cell.angle_alpha   90.00
_cell.angle_beta   90.00
_cell.angle_gamma   90.00
#
_symmetry.space_group_name_H-M   'P 1'
#
loop_
_entity.id
_entity.type
_entity.pdbx_description
1 polymer ?
#
loop_
_entity_poly.entity_id
_entity_poly.type
_entity_poly.pdbx_seq_one_letter_code
_entity_poly.pdbx_strand_id
1 'polypeptide(L)'
;CLQFEALHPEGICPGWSIVVKGETSSCSSMFEINLLCDPGDQIALHFNPRFSSSTIVCNSFLNSHWGQEEVNNTFPFKAKELFQV
;
A
#
# COMPACT_ATOMS: atom_id res chain seq x y z
N CYS A 1 -0.17 2.03 -14.20
CA CYS A 1 1.22 1.68 -14.57
C CYS A 1 1.94 1.35 -13.27
N LEU A 2 2.56 0.18 -13.18
CA LEU A 2 3.38 -0.22 -12.03
C LEU A 2 4.54 0.78 -11.87
N GLN A 3 4.71 1.33 -10.67
CA GLN A 3 5.77 2.33 -10.40
C GLN A 3 7.06 1.69 -9.89
N PHE A 4 6.94 0.67 -9.04
CA PHE A 4 8.07 -0.02 -8.42
C PHE A 4 7.66 -1.42 -7.98
N GLU A 5 8.58 -2.38 -8.12
CA GLU A 5 8.45 -3.74 -7.61
C GLU A 5 9.86 -4.26 -7.24
N ALA A 6 9.96 -5.00 -6.14
CA ALA A 6 11.20 -5.61 -5.69
C ALA A 6 10.93 -6.98 -5.08
N LEU A 7 11.88 -7.90 -5.29
CA LEU A 7 11.83 -9.27 -4.78
C LEU A 7 13.05 -9.56 -3.92
N HIS A 8 12.82 -10.09 -2.72
CA HIS A 8 13.86 -10.68 -1.89
C HIS A 8 13.47 -12.14 -1.58
N PRO A 9 14.08 -13.12 -2.27
CA PRO A 9 13.67 -14.52 -2.20
C PRO A 9 13.73 -15.16 -0.80
N GLU A 10 14.55 -14.63 0.11
CA GLU A 10 14.65 -15.12 1.49
C GLU A 10 13.52 -14.59 2.41
N GLY A 11 12.70 -13.66 1.90
CA GLY A 11 11.56 -13.09 2.60
C GLY A 11 11.88 -11.80 3.35
N ILE A 12 10.98 -10.82 3.25
CA ILE A 12 11.09 -9.50 3.90
C ILE A 12 10.27 -9.40 5.20
N CYS A 13 9.78 -10.51 5.74
CA CYS A 13 8.96 -10.51 6.94
C CYS A 13 9.21 -11.79 7.76
N PRO A 14 9.39 -11.69 9.10
CA PRO A 14 9.37 -10.48 9.94
C PRO A 14 10.73 -9.73 10.00
N GLY A 15 10.74 -8.51 10.54
CA GLY A 15 11.97 -7.82 10.97
C GLY A 15 12.56 -6.80 9.99
N TRP A 16 11.95 -6.59 8.83
CA TRP A 16 12.38 -5.58 7.87
C TRP A 16 11.61 -4.26 8.03
N SER A 17 12.24 -3.16 7.60
CA SER A 17 11.58 -1.87 7.43
C SER A 17 11.63 -1.48 5.96
N ILE A 18 10.47 -1.17 5.41
CA ILE A 18 10.31 -0.66 4.04
C ILE A 18 9.93 0.80 4.18
N VAL A 19 10.77 1.69 3.64
CA VAL A 19 10.52 3.13 3.70
C VAL A 19 10.24 3.63 2.28
N VAL A 20 9.06 4.20 2.07
CA VAL A 20 8.66 4.77 0.79
C VAL A 20 8.56 6.29 0.92
N LYS A 21 9.34 7.00 0.10
CA LYS A 21 9.27 8.46 -0.02
C LYS A 21 8.71 8.83 -1.38
N GLY A 22 7.76 9.74 -1.40
CA GLY A 22 7.11 10.14 -2.64
C GLY A 22 6.22 11.36 -2.49
N GLU A 23 5.59 11.70 -3.60
CA GLU A 23 4.62 12.79 -3.72
C GLU A 23 3.57 12.36 -4.76
N THR A 24 2.32 12.78 -4.59
CA THR A 24 1.27 12.53 -5.58
C THR A 24 1.29 13.55 -6.71
N SER A 25 1.09 13.10 -7.95
CA SER A 25 1.01 13.98 -9.13
C SER A 25 -0.28 14.81 -9.20
N SER A 26 -1.35 14.37 -8.53
CA SER A 26 -2.66 15.02 -8.54
C SER A 26 -3.37 14.99 -7.18
N CYS A 27 -4.31 15.92 -6.98
CA CYS A 27 -5.08 16.02 -5.73
C CYS A 27 -6.16 14.93 -5.57
N SER A 28 -6.49 14.24 -6.67
CA SER A 28 -7.45 13.13 -6.68
C SER A 28 -6.78 11.77 -6.83
N SER A 29 -5.46 11.69 -6.61
CA SER A 29 -4.72 10.45 -6.79
C SER A 29 -5.04 9.45 -5.67
N MET A 30 -4.72 8.20 -5.92
CA MET A 30 -4.48 7.19 -4.88
C MET A 30 -3.14 6.52 -5.19
N PHE A 31 -2.55 5.90 -4.20
CA PHE A 31 -1.46 4.96 -4.41
C PHE A 31 -1.69 3.73 -3.54
N GLU A 32 -0.99 2.65 -3.84
CA GLU A 32 -1.03 1.44 -3.04
C GLU A 32 0.37 0.89 -2.85
N ILE A 33 0.60 0.35 -1.66
CA ILE A 33 1.78 -0.45 -1.32
C ILE A 33 1.25 -1.84 -1.00
N ASN A 34 1.65 -2.82 -1.82
CA ASN A 34 1.26 -4.21 -1.64
C ASN A 34 2.48 -5.00 -1.18
N LEU A 35 2.34 -5.81 -0.13
CA LEU A 35 3.29 -6.86 0.23
C LEU A 35 2.72 -8.19 -0.20
N LEU A 36 3.45 -8.88 -1.08
CA LEU A 36 2.99 -10.10 -1.73
C LEU A 36 3.68 -11.33 -1.14
N CYS A 37 2.95 -12.43 -1.07
CA CYS A 37 3.49 -13.75 -0.76
C CYS A 37 3.87 -14.50 -2.04
N ASP A 38 5.03 -15.16 -2.01
CA ASP A 38 5.42 -16.17 -2.99
C ASP A 38 5.21 -17.58 -2.38
N PRO A 39 4.66 -18.56 -3.13
CA PRO A 39 4.15 -18.45 -4.50
C PRO A 39 2.73 -17.85 -4.59
N GLY A 40 2.41 -17.32 -5.77
CA GLY A 40 1.03 -17.02 -6.19
C GLY A 40 0.57 -15.57 -5.97
N ASP A 41 1.48 -14.66 -5.65
CA ASP A 41 1.27 -13.20 -5.63
C ASP A 41 0.04 -12.77 -4.81
N GLN A 42 -0.26 -13.53 -3.75
CA GLN A 42 -1.32 -13.18 -2.81
C GLN A 42 -0.92 -11.92 -2.05
N ILE A 43 -1.84 -10.96 -1.93
CA ILE A 43 -1.53 -9.70 -1.24
C ILE A 43 -1.75 -9.91 0.25
N ALA A 44 -0.65 -10.13 0.98
CA ALA A 44 -0.67 -10.27 2.43
C ALA A 44 -1.06 -8.96 3.11
N LEU A 45 -0.57 -7.83 2.58
CA LEU A 45 -0.95 -6.49 3.01
C LEU A 45 -1.16 -5.59 1.80
N HIS A 46 -2.36 -5.05 1.67
CA HIS A 46 -2.70 -3.96 0.78
C HIS A 46 -2.84 -2.69 1.62
N PHE A 47 -2.02 -1.68 1.38
CA PHE A 47 -2.11 -0.36 2.01
C PHE A 47 -2.47 0.68 0.94
N ASN A 48 -3.65 1.28 1.02
CA ASN A 48 -4.19 2.13 -0.03
C ASN A 48 -4.73 3.48 0.48
N PRO A 49 -3.87 4.52 0.54
CA PRO A 49 -4.31 5.89 0.76
C PRO A 49 -5.11 6.44 -0.42
N ARG A 50 -6.36 6.86 -0.16
CA ARG A 50 -7.28 7.45 -1.12
C ARG A 50 -7.48 8.94 -0.81
N PHE A 51 -6.93 9.83 -1.64
CA PHE A 51 -6.97 11.29 -1.37
C PHE A 51 -8.38 11.88 -1.57
N SER A 52 -9.18 11.32 -2.48
CA SER A 52 -10.54 11.81 -2.76
C SER A 52 -11.49 11.67 -1.55
N SER A 53 -11.36 10.60 -0.78
CA SER A 53 -12.12 10.35 0.44
C SER A 53 -11.36 10.72 1.72
N SER A 54 -10.07 11.04 1.61
CA SER A 54 -9.17 11.22 2.76
C SER A 54 -9.24 10.03 3.73
N THR A 55 -9.11 8.83 3.19
CA THR A 55 -9.11 7.58 3.97
C THR A 55 -7.93 6.71 3.58
N ILE A 56 -7.44 5.92 4.53
CA ILE A 56 -6.52 4.82 4.25
C ILE A 56 -7.33 3.54 4.36
N VAL A 57 -7.30 2.73 3.30
CA VAL A 57 -7.89 1.40 3.30
C VAL A 57 -6.78 0.37 3.39
N CYS A 58 -6.89 -0.53 4.36
CA CYS A 58 -6.04 -1.71 4.47
C CYS A 58 -6.87 -2.98 4.23
N ASN A 59 -6.28 -3.98 3.59
CA ASN A 59 -6.91 -5.29 3.38
C ASN A 59 -5.86 -6.36 3.06
N SER A 60 -6.29 -7.60 2.89
CA SER A 60 -5.54 -8.70 2.29
C SER A 60 -6.34 -9.31 1.14
N PHE A 61 -5.66 -9.76 0.10
CA PHE A 61 -6.25 -10.52 -1.01
C PHE A 61 -5.73 -11.95 -0.95
N LEU A 62 -6.52 -12.84 -0.37
CA LEU A 62 -6.15 -14.23 -0.10
C LEU A 62 -7.14 -15.17 -0.76
N ASN A 63 -6.66 -16.28 -1.31
CA ASN A 63 -7.50 -17.27 -2.02
C ASN A 63 -8.43 -16.63 -3.07
N SER A 64 -7.93 -15.64 -3.81
CA SER A 64 -8.68 -14.90 -4.84
C SER A 64 -9.86 -14.06 -4.33
N HIS A 65 -9.87 -13.70 -3.04
CA HIS A 65 -10.90 -12.84 -2.45
C HIS A 65 -10.29 -11.74 -1.58
N TRP A 66 -10.87 -10.55 -1.66
CA TRP A 66 -10.62 -9.50 -0.68
C TRP A 66 -11.27 -9.86 0.65
N GLY A 67 -10.55 -9.61 1.74
CA GLY A 67 -11.11 -9.67 3.08
C GLY A 67 -12.01 -8.46 3.39
N GLN A 68 -12.37 -8.33 4.66
CA GLN A 68 -13.05 -7.14 5.17
C GLN A 68 -12.07 -5.97 5.21
N GLU A 69 -12.45 -4.82 4.62
CA GLU A 69 -11.62 -3.62 4.66
C GLU A 69 -11.47 -3.09 6.10
N GLU A 70 -10.23 -2.72 6.45
CA GLU A 70 -9.92 -1.90 7.61
C GLU A 70 -9.77 -0.44 7.13
N VAL A 71 -10.66 0.44 7.60
CA VAL A 71 -10.70 1.84 7.14
C VAL A 71 -10.22 2.77 8.26
N ASN A 72 -9.15 3.51 7.98
CA ASN A 72 -8.67 4.58 8.85
C ASN A 72 -9.07 5.95 8.30
N ASN A 73 -9.83 6.70 9.10
CA ASN A 73 -10.25 8.07 8.79
C ASN A 73 -9.22 9.14 9.20
N THR A 74 -8.16 8.74 9.91
CA THR A 74 -6.99 9.60 10.13
C THR A 74 -6.12 9.55 8.88
N PHE A 75 -6.04 10.68 8.18
CA PHE A 75 -5.35 10.78 6.89
C PHE A 75 -4.19 11.78 6.95
N PRO A 76 -2.97 11.33 7.26
CA PRO A 76 -1.80 12.20 7.44
C PRO A 76 -1.11 12.57 6.11
N PHE A 77 -1.73 12.31 4.96
CA PHE A 77 -1.19 12.67 3.66
C PHE A 77 -1.80 13.96 3.14
N LYS A 78 -0.99 14.74 2.43
CA LYS A 78 -1.43 15.91 1.68
C LYS A 78 -1.01 15.74 0.22
N ALA A 79 -1.91 16.06 -0.69
CA ALA A 79 -1.62 15.92 -2.10
C ALA A 79 -0.54 16.92 -2.52
N LYS A 80 0.36 16.50 -3.42
CA LYS A 80 1.48 17.32 -3.90
C LYS A 80 2.43 17.80 -2.80
N GLU A 81 2.46 17.10 -1.66
CA GLU A 81 3.47 17.28 -0.63
C GLU A 81 4.26 15.97 -0.47
N LEU A 82 5.54 16.10 -0.13
CA LEU A 82 6.40 14.96 0.16
C LEU A 82 5.88 14.21 1.39
N PHE A 83 5.82 12.89 1.30
CA PHE A 83 5.54 12.00 2.42
C PHE A 83 6.66 10.97 2.61
N GLN A 84 6.68 10.39 3.82
CA GLN A 84 7.42 9.19 4.13
C GLN A 84 6.46 8.23 4.83
N VAL A 85 6.39 7.00 4.32
CA VAL A 85 5.77 5.85 5.01
C VAL A 85 6.89 4.91 5.41
#